data_AF-A0A5C6CED7-F1
#
_entry.id   AF-A0A5C6CED7-F1
#
_cell.length_a   1.000
_cell.length_b   1.000
_cell.length_c   1.000
_cell.angle_alpha   90.00
_cell.angle_beta   90.00
_cell.angle_gamma   90.00
#
_symmetry.space_group_name_H-M   'P 1'
#
loop_
_entity.id
_entity.type
_entity.pdbx_description
1 polymer ?
#
loop_
_entity_poly.entity_id
_entity_poly.type
_entity_poly.pdbx_seq_one_letter_code
_entity_poly.pdbx_strand_id
1 'polypeptide(L)'
;MRDRVASTDAVQEIMNTQDYQSYRGLPSLAGLSSIERAIECDWSVDESARRWKRLHFVLKRLYETLTAKITSEPIYELKTLFSHHAYLCSEQVSMIRRRVSEMREPPLGLDKIPHPGLQRLLDEIASAPTTNEFLVGVYEVVFPAIIQACERIKADAHPLADAPSVRIAKLMEFELSEVRSVGEDAIACLVDQTQRDSMQPWIDCLIQCLCSAAGLDGADTASSSVPEPWHSLVPPVYQGEPQRDERFQDSFNAGVNPEAFLYDPRFSARDKTLMMYYKRIRELDVPEMMASILVELGDDEPWDFHAEMSRQLWDEARHAMMGEVGFVAQGIDWTKIPINFTWSRNLNTQLNARERHGVLFFIEQGLMPKTGKRYEWEVGMESGDPLSGLFQDFDWADEVLHAQIGRRWYVPKFASLNEALDYGDKCWSKVLSHWRAYQEQGLTEHRNWWPEVYQTACANWGVTPDPEALAFDTTYEESRADLRELK
;
A
#
# COMPACT_ATOMS: atom_id res chain seq x y z
N MET A 1 16.87 -42.73 -73.02
CA MET A 1 16.91 -42.83 -71.54
C MET A 1 16.99 -41.39 -71.04
N ARG A 2 15.98 -40.95 -70.30
CA ARG A 2 15.72 -39.54 -70.00
C ARG A 2 16.63 -39.05 -68.88
N ASP A 3 17.50 -38.10 -69.19
CA ASP A 3 18.05 -37.16 -68.20
C ASP A 3 16.96 -36.14 -67.87
N ARG A 4 16.62 -36.02 -66.58
CA ARG A 4 15.89 -34.87 -66.02
C ARG A 4 16.81 -34.18 -65.03
N VAL A 5 17.49 -33.17 -65.51
CA VAL A 5 17.84 -32.00 -64.72
C VAL A 5 16.53 -31.31 -64.35
N ALA A 6 16.18 -31.28 -63.07
CA ALA A 6 15.07 -30.49 -62.55
C ALA A 6 15.64 -29.45 -61.58
N SER A 7 16.01 -28.30 -62.15
CA SER A 7 15.76 -26.95 -61.64
C SER A 7 15.42 -26.83 -60.15
N THR A 8 16.45 -26.74 -59.31
CA THR A 8 16.41 -25.99 -58.06
C THR A 8 16.52 -24.51 -58.39
N ASP A 9 15.39 -23.80 -58.45
CA ASP A 9 15.29 -22.34 -58.32
C ASP A 9 13.80 -21.97 -58.28
N ALA A 10 13.19 -22.18 -57.12
CA ALA A 10 11.95 -21.50 -56.74
C ALA A 10 12.30 -20.59 -55.57
N VAL A 11 13.05 -19.52 -55.87
CA VAL A 11 13.13 -18.36 -54.98
C VAL A 11 11.73 -17.76 -55.01
N GLN A 12 10.97 -18.01 -53.94
CA GLN A 12 9.67 -17.43 -53.69
C GLN A 12 9.85 -15.90 -53.73
N GLU A 13 9.21 -15.21 -54.68
CA GLU A 13 9.14 -13.75 -54.67
C GLU A 13 8.57 -13.33 -53.32
N ILE A 14 9.43 -12.81 -52.44
CA ILE A 14 9.01 -12.21 -51.18
C ILE A 14 8.17 -10.99 -51.57
N MET A 15 6.87 -11.01 -51.27
CA MET A 15 6.01 -9.84 -51.46
C MET A 15 6.69 -8.64 -50.81
N ASN A 16 6.89 -7.56 -51.58
CA ASN A 16 7.29 -6.29 -51.03
C ASN A 16 6.21 -5.86 -50.03
N THR A 17 6.61 -5.46 -48.82
CA THR A 17 5.67 -5.06 -47.75
C THR A 17 4.77 -3.91 -48.20
N GLN A 18 5.24 -3.06 -49.11
CA GLN A 18 4.49 -1.97 -49.72
C GLN A 18 3.34 -2.44 -50.64
N ASP A 19 3.39 -3.68 -51.14
CA ASP A 19 2.37 -4.26 -52.00
C ASP A 19 1.32 -5.09 -51.20
N TYR A 20 1.55 -5.31 -49.90
CA TYR A 20 0.57 -5.96 -49.05
C TYR A 20 -0.62 -5.04 -48.77
N GLN A 21 -1.83 -5.51 -49.10
CA GLN A 21 -3.07 -4.85 -48.75
C GLN A 21 -3.99 -5.81 -48.00
N SER A 22 -4.52 -5.33 -46.88
CA SER A 22 -5.60 -6.00 -46.16
C SER A 22 -6.90 -5.98 -46.98
N TYR A 23 -7.86 -6.83 -46.61
CA TYR A 23 -9.15 -6.89 -47.28
C TYR A 23 -9.83 -5.51 -47.29
N ARG A 24 -9.92 -4.91 -48.48
CA ARG A 24 -10.52 -3.57 -48.70
C ARG A 24 -9.89 -2.46 -47.84
N GLY A 25 -8.61 -2.57 -47.47
CA GLY A 25 -7.93 -1.57 -46.65
C GLY A 25 -8.38 -1.52 -45.19
N LEU A 26 -9.00 -2.59 -44.67
CA LEU A 26 -9.32 -2.69 -43.25
C LEU A 26 -8.04 -2.66 -42.39
N PRO A 27 -8.06 -2.10 -41.16
CA PRO A 27 -6.91 -2.17 -40.27
C PRO A 27 -6.46 -3.61 -40.05
N SER A 28 -5.22 -3.93 -40.44
CA SER A 28 -4.61 -5.26 -40.24
C SER A 28 -4.15 -5.44 -38.79
N LEU A 29 -3.76 -6.67 -38.44
CA LEU A 29 -3.14 -7.01 -37.14
C LEU A 29 -3.95 -6.55 -35.91
N ALA A 30 -5.29 -6.55 -36.02
CA ALA A 30 -6.20 -6.08 -34.97
C ALA A 30 -5.90 -4.65 -34.46
N GLY A 31 -5.25 -3.81 -35.27
CA GLY A 31 -4.86 -2.45 -34.87
C GLY A 31 -3.67 -2.40 -33.90
N LEU A 32 -2.95 -3.51 -33.68
CA LEU A 32 -1.80 -3.55 -32.77
C LEU A 32 -0.56 -2.85 -33.35
N SER A 33 -0.37 -2.93 -34.67
CA SER A 33 0.80 -2.40 -35.37
C SER A 33 0.63 -2.36 -36.87
N SER A 34 1.63 -1.81 -37.57
CA SER A 34 1.79 -1.98 -39.01
C SER A 34 2.46 -3.32 -39.36
N ILE A 35 2.30 -3.75 -40.61
CA ILE A 35 2.92 -4.99 -41.12
C ILE A 35 4.44 -4.85 -41.14
N GLU A 36 4.94 -3.67 -41.54
CA GLU A 36 6.37 -3.34 -41.62
C GLU A 36 7.03 -3.48 -40.25
N ARG A 37 6.46 -2.86 -39.20
CA ARG A 37 7.00 -2.96 -37.85
C ARG A 37 6.99 -4.41 -37.35
N ALA A 38 5.95 -5.18 -37.66
CA ALA A 38 5.89 -6.58 -37.27
C ALA A 38 6.91 -7.46 -38.00
N ILE A 39 7.36 -7.07 -39.19
CA ILE A 39 8.39 -7.80 -39.96
C ILE A 39 9.80 -7.41 -39.52
N GLU A 40 10.03 -6.13 -39.24
CA GLU A 40 11.35 -5.58 -38.89
C GLU A 40 11.74 -5.83 -37.43
N CYS A 41 10.77 -6.09 -36.54
CA CYS A 41 11.02 -6.25 -35.12
C CYS A 41 11.74 -7.57 -34.80
N ASP A 42 12.98 -7.45 -34.35
CA ASP A 42 13.75 -8.54 -33.76
C ASP A 42 13.60 -8.52 -32.22
N TRP A 43 12.80 -9.44 -31.69
CA TRP A 43 12.53 -9.54 -30.26
C TRP A 43 12.28 -10.99 -29.85
N SER A 44 13.07 -11.46 -28.87
CA SER A 44 12.97 -12.83 -28.38
C SER A 44 12.16 -12.91 -27.09
N VAL A 45 11.63 -14.10 -26.81
CA VAL A 45 10.99 -14.40 -25.51
C VAL A 45 11.98 -14.24 -24.35
N ASP A 46 13.27 -14.51 -24.56
CA ASP A 46 14.32 -14.35 -23.54
C ASP A 46 14.55 -12.88 -23.20
N GLU A 47 14.53 -12.00 -24.21
CA GLU A 47 14.66 -10.57 -24.01
C GLU A 47 13.46 -10.02 -23.21
N SER A 48 12.24 -10.44 -23.55
CA SER A 48 11.04 -10.09 -22.79
C SER A 48 11.14 -10.55 -21.34
N ALA A 49 11.43 -11.83 -21.12
CA ALA A 49 11.56 -12.40 -19.78
C ALA A 49 12.66 -11.70 -18.96
N ARG A 50 13.79 -11.34 -19.60
CA ARG A 50 14.89 -10.62 -18.96
C ARG A 50 14.46 -9.24 -18.47
N ARG A 51 13.79 -8.44 -19.30
CA ARG A 51 13.33 -7.09 -18.92
C ARG A 51 12.26 -7.14 -17.83
N TRP A 52 11.29 -8.05 -17.94
CA TRP A 52 10.25 -8.23 -16.93
C TRP A 52 10.78 -8.66 -15.57
N LYS A 53 11.78 -9.55 -15.51
CA LYS A 53 12.41 -9.95 -14.24
C LYS A 53 13.10 -8.78 -13.54
N ARG A 54 13.65 -7.83 -14.30
CA ARG A 54 14.27 -6.61 -13.74
C ARG A 54 13.22 -5.67 -13.17
N LEU A 55 12.14 -5.41 -13.91
CA LEU A 55 10.99 -4.64 -13.41
C LEU A 55 10.37 -5.28 -12.17
N HIS A 56 10.17 -6.61 -12.18
CA HIS A 56 9.68 -7.36 -11.02
C HIS A 56 10.57 -7.14 -9.79
N PHE A 57 11.89 -7.31 -9.93
CA PHE A 57 12.81 -7.11 -8.81
C PHE A 57 12.69 -5.69 -8.24
N VAL A 58 12.69 -4.68 -9.11
CA VAL A 58 12.60 -3.28 -8.67
C VAL A 58 11.28 -2.99 -7.96
N LEU A 59 10.14 -3.36 -8.57
CA LEU A 59 8.82 -3.12 -8.00
C LEU A 59 8.59 -3.90 -6.69
N LYS A 60 9.07 -5.15 -6.59
CA LYS A 60 8.98 -5.93 -5.34
C LYS A 60 9.75 -5.25 -4.21
N ARG A 61 10.99 -4.83 -4.46
CA ARG A 61 11.82 -4.13 -3.47
C ARG A 61 11.24 -2.75 -3.11
N LEU A 62 10.62 -2.07 -4.07
CA LEU A 62 9.95 -0.79 -3.82
C LEU A 62 8.70 -0.96 -2.95
N TYR A 63 7.87 -1.98 -3.24
CA TYR A 63 6.75 -2.40 -2.38
C TYR A 63 7.22 -2.67 -0.95
N GLU A 64 8.26 -3.48 -0.77
CA GLU A 64 8.81 -3.81 0.55
C GLU A 64 9.31 -2.56 1.28
N THR A 65 10.00 -1.68 0.56
CA THR A 65 10.58 -0.47 1.15
C THR A 65 9.51 0.55 1.54
N LEU A 66 8.52 0.78 0.68
CA LEU A 66 7.37 1.65 0.99
C LEU A 66 6.64 1.12 2.23
N THR A 67 6.34 -0.19 2.26
CA THR A 67 5.69 -0.85 3.39
C THR A 67 6.51 -0.67 4.68
N ALA A 68 7.82 -0.86 4.61
CA ALA A 68 8.71 -0.72 5.77
C ALA A 68 8.82 0.70 6.33
N LYS A 69 8.46 1.74 5.56
CA LYS A 69 8.49 3.13 6.02
C LYS A 69 7.19 3.57 6.70
N ILE A 70 6.06 2.89 6.46
CA ILE A 70 4.72 3.32 6.93
C ILE A 70 4.68 3.55 8.44
N THR A 71 5.14 2.58 9.24
CA THR A 71 5.03 2.65 10.69
C THR A 71 5.78 3.85 11.27
N SER A 72 7.05 4.03 10.90
CA SER A 72 7.91 5.07 11.46
C SER A 72 7.80 6.45 10.80
N GLU A 73 7.14 6.56 9.64
CA GLU A 73 6.92 7.85 8.98
C GLU A 73 6.02 8.75 9.84
N PRO A 74 6.40 9.95 10.30
CA PRO A 74 5.50 10.77 11.11
C PRO A 74 4.36 11.43 10.31
N ILE A 75 4.57 11.79 9.05
CA ILE A 75 3.64 12.62 8.27
C ILE A 75 2.45 11.77 7.80
N TYR A 76 1.24 12.15 8.25
CA TYR A 76 0.02 11.39 7.96
C TYR A 76 -0.25 11.19 6.46
N GLU A 77 -0.12 12.23 5.64
CA GLU A 77 -0.32 12.13 4.18
C GLU A 77 0.71 11.21 3.53
N LEU A 78 1.94 11.14 4.04
CA LEU A 78 2.95 10.25 3.51
C LEU A 78 2.69 8.80 3.92
N LYS A 79 2.17 8.54 5.13
CA LYS A 79 1.74 7.18 5.53
C LYS A 79 0.67 6.63 4.59
N THR A 80 -0.37 7.42 4.31
CA THR A 80 -1.47 6.99 3.44
C THR A 80 -1.00 6.87 1.99
N LEU A 81 -0.14 7.77 1.52
CA LEU A 81 0.48 7.72 0.20
C LEU A 81 1.39 6.49 0.04
N PHE A 82 2.24 6.16 1.02
CA PHE A 82 3.07 4.96 0.98
C PHE A 82 2.23 3.68 0.99
N SER A 83 1.15 3.66 1.77
CA SER A 83 0.19 2.54 1.78
C SER A 83 -0.43 2.32 0.39
N HIS A 84 -0.87 3.40 -0.27
CA HIS A 84 -1.43 3.33 -1.62
C HIS A 84 -0.41 2.84 -2.64
N HIS A 85 0.77 3.47 -2.68
CA HIS A 85 1.79 3.17 -3.69
C HIS A 85 2.41 1.79 -3.48
N ALA A 86 2.50 1.30 -2.24
CA ALA A 86 2.87 -0.08 -1.96
C ALA A 86 1.85 -1.07 -2.55
N TYR A 87 0.55 -0.81 -2.38
CA TYR A 87 -0.51 -1.62 -3.00
C TYR A 87 -0.43 -1.61 -4.54
N LEU A 88 -0.28 -0.44 -5.17
CA LEU A 88 -0.13 -0.39 -6.63
C LEU A 88 1.12 -1.15 -7.10
N CYS A 89 2.25 -1.02 -6.39
CA CYS A 89 3.44 -1.81 -6.67
C CYS A 89 3.16 -3.33 -6.56
N SER A 90 2.38 -3.77 -5.58
CA SER A 90 2.05 -5.19 -5.41
C SER A 90 1.15 -5.71 -6.54
N GLU A 91 0.20 -4.91 -7.04
CA GLU A 91 -0.59 -5.23 -8.24
C GLU A 91 0.31 -5.39 -9.47
N GLN A 92 1.27 -4.47 -9.67
CA GLN A 92 2.21 -4.54 -10.78
C GLN A 92 3.12 -5.76 -10.68
N VAL A 93 3.63 -6.08 -9.49
CA VAL A 93 4.42 -7.30 -9.27
C VAL A 93 3.59 -8.54 -9.61
N SER A 94 2.35 -8.63 -9.14
CA SER A 94 1.46 -9.76 -9.42
C SER A 94 1.21 -9.94 -10.93
N MET A 95 0.97 -8.85 -11.66
CA MET A 95 0.81 -8.87 -13.11
C MET A 95 2.09 -9.35 -13.82
N ILE A 96 3.27 -8.90 -13.40
CA ILE A 96 4.54 -9.32 -14.00
C ILE A 96 4.83 -10.79 -13.69
N ARG A 97 4.57 -11.26 -12.47
CA ARG A 97 4.76 -12.67 -12.08
C ARG A 97 3.95 -13.60 -12.99
N ARG A 98 2.68 -13.24 -13.23
CA ARG A 98 1.82 -13.94 -14.18
C ARG A 98 2.38 -13.89 -15.60
N ARG A 99 2.86 -12.74 -16.06
CA ARG A 99 3.40 -12.63 -17.42
C ARG A 99 4.66 -13.47 -17.63
N VAL A 100 5.57 -13.46 -16.65
CA VAL A 100 6.80 -14.24 -16.71
C VAL A 100 6.50 -15.75 -16.69
N SER A 101 5.49 -16.21 -15.97
CA SER A 101 5.09 -17.63 -15.94
C SER A 101 4.48 -18.12 -17.25
N GLU A 102 3.95 -17.22 -18.08
CA GLU A 102 3.43 -17.55 -19.42
C GLU A 102 4.53 -17.73 -20.49
N MET A 103 5.76 -17.25 -20.24
CA MET A 103 6.83 -17.21 -21.26
C MET A 103 7.69 -18.47 -21.31
N ARG A 104 8.04 -19.06 -20.16
CA ARG A 104 8.87 -20.28 -20.07
C ARG A 104 8.50 -21.08 -18.81
N GLU A 105 8.80 -22.38 -18.84
CA GLU A 105 8.59 -23.29 -17.71
C GLU A 105 9.55 -23.00 -16.53
N PRO A 106 9.20 -23.40 -15.30
CA PRO A 106 9.99 -23.18 -14.09
C PRO A 106 11.44 -23.71 -14.17
N PRO A 107 12.39 -23.14 -13.37
CA PRO A 107 12.19 -22.07 -12.40
C PRO A 107 12.13 -20.67 -13.03
N LEU A 108 11.21 -19.84 -12.56
CA LEU A 108 11.02 -18.48 -13.08
C LEU A 108 12.18 -17.53 -12.75
N GLY A 109 12.93 -17.79 -11.68
CA GLY A 109 14.09 -16.98 -11.26
C GLY A 109 13.71 -15.56 -10.80
N LEU A 110 12.50 -15.39 -10.27
CA LEU A 110 11.97 -14.11 -9.76
C LEU A 110 12.50 -13.75 -8.37
N ASP A 111 13.14 -14.71 -7.71
CA ASP A 111 13.87 -14.63 -6.45
C ASP A 111 15.32 -14.12 -6.62
N LYS A 112 15.82 -14.08 -7.86
CA LYS A 112 17.20 -13.71 -8.15
C LYS A 112 17.38 -12.20 -8.29
N ILE A 113 18.48 -11.69 -7.75
CA ILE A 113 18.96 -10.34 -8.05
C ILE A 113 19.40 -10.29 -9.52
N PRO A 114 18.76 -9.48 -10.37
CA PRO A 114 19.04 -9.49 -11.80
C PRO A 114 20.29 -8.69 -12.18
N HIS A 115 20.71 -7.74 -11.33
CA HIS A 115 21.94 -6.97 -11.52
C HIS A 115 22.41 -6.32 -10.21
N PRO A 116 23.71 -6.34 -9.86
CA PRO A 116 24.22 -5.73 -8.62
C PRO A 116 23.99 -4.21 -8.52
N GLY A 117 24.00 -3.49 -9.65
CA GLY A 117 23.65 -2.06 -9.68
C GLY A 117 22.20 -1.78 -9.26
N LEU A 118 21.24 -2.63 -9.67
CA LEU A 118 19.85 -2.48 -9.24
C LEU A 118 19.67 -2.84 -7.76
N GLN A 119 20.43 -3.82 -7.27
CA GLN A 119 20.48 -4.12 -5.84
C GLN A 119 21.00 -2.91 -5.05
N ARG A 120 22.16 -2.36 -5.43
CA ARG A 120 22.73 -1.17 -4.75
C ARG A 120 21.75 0.01 -4.75
N LEU A 121 21.11 0.30 -5.88
CA LEU A 121 20.11 1.36 -5.99
C LEU A 121 19.03 1.25 -4.92
N LEU A 122 18.45 0.06 -4.76
CA LEU A 122 17.31 -0.15 -3.86
C LEU A 122 17.74 -0.30 -2.40
N ASP A 123 18.94 -0.83 -2.16
CA ASP A 123 19.53 -0.85 -0.83
C ASP A 123 19.84 0.57 -0.34
N GLU A 124 20.34 1.46 -1.21
CA GLU A 124 20.55 2.88 -0.88
C GLU A 124 19.24 3.59 -0.52
N ILE A 125 18.18 3.37 -1.30
CA ILE A 125 16.86 3.97 -1.06
C ILE A 125 16.24 3.44 0.23
N ALA A 126 16.34 2.13 0.50
CA ALA A 126 15.86 1.56 1.76
C ALA A 126 16.60 2.11 2.97
N SER A 127 17.88 2.45 2.81
CA SER A 127 18.72 3.08 3.83
C SER A 127 18.66 4.61 3.86
N ALA A 128 17.81 5.26 3.06
CA ALA A 128 17.69 6.72 3.07
C ALA A 128 17.39 7.23 4.50
N PRO A 129 18.22 8.13 5.06
CA PRO A 129 18.15 8.48 6.48
C PRO A 129 17.06 9.51 6.79
N THR A 130 16.54 10.22 5.78
CA THR A 130 15.45 11.17 5.93
C THR A 130 14.29 10.84 5.01
N THR A 131 13.08 11.26 5.39
CA THR A 131 11.89 11.18 4.53
C THR A 131 12.11 11.93 3.21
N ASN A 132 12.77 13.10 3.25
CA ASN A 132 13.04 13.91 2.06
C ASN A 132 13.94 13.19 1.03
N GLU A 133 15.04 12.59 1.47
CA GLU A 133 15.90 11.79 0.59
C GLU A 133 15.17 10.55 0.07
N PHE A 134 14.37 9.89 0.92
CA PHE A 134 13.56 8.74 0.52
C PHE A 134 12.58 9.12 -0.61
N LEU A 135 11.85 10.23 -0.47
CA LEU A 135 10.93 10.73 -1.49
C LEU A 135 11.67 10.98 -2.81
N VAL A 136 12.80 11.70 -2.78
CA VAL A 136 13.58 12.00 -3.99
C VAL A 136 14.10 10.73 -4.66
N GLY A 137 14.67 9.80 -3.90
CA GLY A 137 15.16 8.53 -4.44
C GLY A 137 14.05 7.70 -5.09
N VAL A 138 12.87 7.65 -4.48
CA VAL A 138 11.73 6.89 -5.00
C VAL A 138 11.11 7.55 -6.24
N TYR A 139 10.73 8.84 -6.12
CA TYR A 139 9.88 9.50 -7.10
C TYR A 139 10.63 10.25 -8.21
N GLU A 140 11.89 10.69 -7.99
CA GLU A 140 12.70 11.32 -9.04
C GLU A 140 13.65 10.35 -9.75
N VAL A 141 14.00 9.23 -9.11
CA VAL A 141 14.95 8.26 -9.68
C VAL A 141 14.26 6.97 -10.10
N VAL A 142 13.61 6.26 -9.19
CA VAL A 142 13.11 4.90 -9.47
C VAL A 142 11.86 4.88 -10.33
N PHE A 143 10.80 5.61 -9.98
CA PHE A 143 9.56 5.63 -10.77
C PHE A 143 9.78 6.12 -12.21
N PRO A 144 10.55 7.20 -12.46
CA PRO A 144 10.89 7.62 -13.82
C PRO A 144 11.62 6.52 -14.61
N ALA A 145 12.54 5.78 -13.97
CA ALA A 145 13.24 4.68 -14.62
C ALA A 145 12.30 3.49 -14.94
N ILE A 146 11.29 3.22 -14.10
CA ILE A 146 10.26 2.20 -14.36
C ILE A 146 9.40 2.61 -15.57
N ILE A 147 8.94 3.86 -15.60
CA ILE A 147 8.14 4.41 -16.70
C ILE A 147 8.92 4.34 -18.01
N GLN A 148 10.19 4.76 -18.00
CA GLN A 148 11.06 4.66 -19.18
C GLN A 148 11.24 3.21 -19.66
N ALA A 149 11.38 2.25 -18.74
CA ALA A 149 11.43 0.83 -19.09
C ALA A 149 10.12 0.34 -19.75
N CYS A 150 8.96 0.81 -19.27
CA CYS A 150 7.67 0.50 -19.89
C CYS A 150 7.54 1.10 -21.29
N GLU A 151 7.96 2.36 -21.48
CA GLU A 151 8.01 3.02 -22.79
C GLU A 151 8.90 2.25 -23.79
N ARG A 152 10.07 1.78 -23.34
CA ARG A 152 10.97 0.96 -24.17
C ARG A 152 10.35 -0.39 -24.51
N ILE A 153 9.75 -1.10 -23.55
CA ILE A 153 9.05 -2.37 -23.84
C ILE A 153 7.92 -2.16 -24.86
N LYS A 154 7.14 -1.08 -24.75
CA LYS A 154 6.11 -0.74 -25.75
C LYS A 154 6.68 -0.54 -27.16
N ALA A 155 7.86 0.05 -27.26
CA ALA A 155 8.53 0.36 -28.53
C ALA A 155 9.22 -0.88 -29.13
N ASP A 156 10.01 -1.57 -28.31
CA ASP A 156 10.94 -2.61 -28.73
C ASP A 156 10.27 -3.99 -28.84
N ALA A 157 9.33 -4.31 -27.95
CA ALA A 157 8.72 -5.64 -27.92
C ALA A 157 7.93 -5.93 -29.19
N HIS A 158 8.00 -7.18 -29.65
CA HIS A 158 7.29 -7.57 -30.86
C HIS A 158 5.80 -7.29 -30.73
N PRO A 159 5.22 -6.42 -31.57
CA PRO A 159 3.89 -5.89 -31.32
C PRO A 159 2.77 -6.93 -31.52
N LEU A 160 3.04 -8.00 -32.29
CA LEU A 160 2.17 -9.16 -32.46
C LEU A 160 2.52 -10.34 -31.52
N ALA A 161 3.73 -10.89 -31.63
CA ALA A 161 4.14 -12.09 -30.89
C ALA A 161 4.22 -11.89 -29.37
N ASP A 162 4.58 -10.68 -28.92
CA ASP A 162 4.63 -10.32 -27.49
C ASP A 162 3.64 -9.19 -27.16
N ALA A 163 2.52 -9.12 -27.90
CA ALA A 163 1.43 -8.20 -27.66
C ALA A 163 0.95 -8.16 -26.18
N PRO A 164 0.92 -9.28 -25.42
CA PRO A 164 0.56 -9.24 -24.00
C PRO A 164 1.52 -8.38 -23.17
N SER A 165 2.83 -8.43 -23.42
CA SER A 165 3.82 -7.59 -22.72
C SER A 165 3.63 -6.11 -23.08
N VAL A 166 3.38 -5.81 -24.36
CA VAL A 166 3.07 -4.42 -24.79
C VAL A 166 1.82 -3.89 -24.07
N ARG A 167 0.79 -4.72 -23.89
CA ARG A 167 -0.42 -4.34 -23.13
C ARG A 167 -0.09 -4.03 -21.67
N ILE A 168 0.66 -4.91 -21.01
CA ILE A 168 1.06 -4.73 -19.60
C ILE A 168 1.85 -3.43 -19.42
N ALA A 169 2.84 -3.18 -20.29
CA ALA A 169 3.64 -1.97 -20.24
C ALA A 169 2.82 -0.68 -20.39
N LYS A 170 1.77 -0.68 -21.24
CA LYS A 170 0.85 0.46 -21.37
C LYS A 170 0.05 0.73 -20.09
N LEU A 171 -0.43 -0.32 -19.43
CA LEU A 171 -1.21 -0.17 -18.20
C LEU A 171 -0.33 0.30 -17.04
N MET A 172 0.88 -0.28 -16.92
CA MET A 172 1.88 0.11 -15.93
C MET A 172 2.30 1.57 -16.11
N GLU A 173 2.65 1.98 -17.32
CA GLU A 173 3.00 3.36 -17.61
C GLU A 173 1.86 4.32 -17.23
N PHE A 174 0.61 3.99 -17.59
CA PHE A 174 -0.55 4.81 -17.26
C PHE A 174 -0.69 5.02 -15.75
N GLU A 175 -0.71 3.93 -14.98
CA GLU A 175 -0.95 4.01 -13.53
C GLU A 175 0.25 4.61 -12.78
N LEU A 176 1.47 4.19 -13.12
CA LEU A 176 2.67 4.65 -12.43
C LEU A 176 3.06 6.10 -12.80
N SER A 177 2.55 6.65 -13.90
CA SER A 177 2.72 8.08 -14.19
C SER A 177 1.97 8.96 -13.20
N GLU A 178 0.78 8.53 -12.74
CA GLU A 178 0.03 9.26 -11.71
C GLU A 178 0.74 9.17 -10.37
N VAL A 179 1.23 7.97 -10.00
CA VAL A 179 2.05 7.75 -8.79
C VAL A 179 3.27 8.68 -8.75
N ARG A 180 3.97 8.79 -9.88
CA ARG A 180 5.11 9.70 -10.02
C ARG A 180 4.68 11.17 -9.82
N SER A 181 3.60 11.61 -10.47
CA SER A 181 3.12 12.99 -10.37
C SER A 181 2.80 13.37 -8.92
N VAL A 182 2.09 12.51 -8.19
CA VAL A 182 1.77 12.73 -6.77
C VAL A 182 3.04 12.81 -5.92
N GLY A 183 4.04 11.98 -6.22
CA GLY A 183 5.35 12.03 -5.57
C GLY A 183 6.12 13.32 -5.84
N GLU A 184 6.08 13.84 -7.07
CA GLU A 184 6.68 15.14 -7.43
C GLU A 184 6.01 16.28 -6.64
N ASP A 185 4.69 16.25 -6.48
CA ASP A 185 3.96 17.21 -5.65
C ASP A 185 4.38 17.13 -4.16
N ALA A 186 4.53 15.92 -3.62
CA ALA A 186 5.00 15.72 -2.25
C ALA A 186 6.43 16.25 -2.03
N ILE A 187 7.33 16.03 -3.00
CA ILE A 187 8.70 16.58 -2.97
C ILE A 187 8.66 18.10 -3.00
N ALA A 188 7.83 18.70 -3.86
CA ALA A 188 7.70 20.16 -3.97
C ALA A 188 7.24 20.81 -2.65
N CYS A 189 6.46 20.10 -1.83
CA CYS A 189 6.03 20.56 -0.51
C CYS A 189 7.12 20.47 0.56
N LEU A 190 8.04 19.49 0.47
CA LEU A 190 8.91 19.11 1.59
C LEU A 190 10.41 19.33 1.36
N VAL A 191 10.86 19.43 0.11
CA VAL A 191 12.28 19.51 -0.24
C VAL A 191 12.63 20.89 -0.77
N ASP A 192 13.39 21.64 0.01
CA ASP A 192 13.92 22.94 -0.44
C ASP A 192 15.20 22.81 -1.27
N GLN A 193 15.64 23.93 -1.87
CA GLN A 193 16.84 23.94 -2.71
C GLN A 193 18.13 23.60 -1.92
N THR A 194 18.22 23.97 -0.65
CA THR A 194 19.40 23.69 0.18
C THR A 194 19.51 22.20 0.43
N GLN A 195 18.40 21.55 0.76
CA GLN A 195 18.32 20.10 0.92
C GLN A 195 18.65 19.40 -0.40
N ARG A 196 18.09 19.87 -1.52
CA ARG A 196 18.39 19.35 -2.87
C ARG A 196 19.89 19.40 -3.19
N ASP A 197 20.53 20.55 -2.98
CA ASP A 197 21.96 20.71 -3.22
C ASP A 197 22.78 19.76 -2.33
N SER A 198 22.35 19.53 -1.09
CA SER A 198 23.04 18.64 -0.16
C SER A 198 22.95 17.15 -0.52
N MET A 199 21.82 16.72 -1.11
CA MET A 199 21.60 15.33 -1.51
C MET A 199 22.09 15.03 -2.92
N GLN A 200 22.48 16.03 -3.72
CA GLN A 200 22.90 15.84 -5.12
C GLN A 200 23.99 14.77 -5.29
N PRO A 201 25.06 14.70 -4.47
CA PRO A 201 26.05 13.63 -4.60
C PRO A 201 25.48 12.22 -4.39
N TRP A 202 24.46 12.08 -3.52
CA TRP A 202 23.76 10.83 -3.32
C TRP A 202 22.84 10.51 -4.50
N ILE A 203 22.11 11.50 -5.04
CA ILE A 203 21.33 11.33 -6.27
C ILE A 203 22.22 10.86 -7.42
N ASP A 204 23.40 11.45 -7.59
CA ASP A 204 24.39 11.05 -8.60
C ASP A 204 24.82 9.59 -8.41
N CYS A 205 24.97 9.13 -7.15
CA CYS A 205 25.23 7.72 -6.82
C CYS A 205 24.08 6.80 -7.27
N LEU A 206 22.81 7.20 -7.04
CA LEU A 206 21.65 6.42 -7.50
C LEU A 206 21.59 6.35 -9.04
N ILE A 207 21.88 7.45 -9.72
CA ILE A 207 21.96 7.49 -11.20
C ILE A 207 23.10 6.59 -11.68
N GLN A 208 24.26 6.62 -11.02
CA GLN A 208 25.38 5.74 -11.34
C GLN A 208 25.01 4.26 -11.19
N CYS A 209 24.19 3.90 -10.19
CA CYS A 209 23.66 2.54 -10.05
C CYS A 209 22.85 2.11 -11.28
N LEU A 210 21.95 2.96 -11.77
CA LEU A 210 21.18 2.71 -12.99
C LEU A 210 22.08 2.60 -14.24
N CYS A 211 23.03 3.52 -14.40
CA CYS A 211 24.00 3.50 -15.50
C CYS A 211 24.85 2.23 -15.52
N SER A 212 25.28 1.74 -14.34
CA SER A 212 26.01 0.49 -14.22
C SER A 212 25.19 -0.73 -14.65
N ALA A 213 23.86 -0.63 -14.53
CA ALA A 213 22.92 -1.67 -14.88
C ALA A 213 22.44 -1.60 -16.34
N ALA A 214 22.97 -0.68 -17.17
CA ALA A 214 22.45 -0.40 -18.51
C ALA A 214 20.99 0.09 -18.50
N GLY A 215 20.65 0.91 -17.51
CA GLY A 215 19.28 1.32 -17.23
C GLY A 215 18.50 0.26 -16.45
N LEU A 216 17.24 0.55 -16.13
CA LEU A 216 16.43 -0.34 -15.31
C LEU A 216 16.14 -1.67 -16.03
N ASP A 217 15.79 -1.63 -17.31
CA ASP A 217 15.52 -2.80 -18.13
C ASP A 217 16.79 -3.44 -18.75
N GLY A 218 17.94 -2.78 -18.62
CA GLY A 218 19.20 -3.26 -19.18
C GLY A 218 19.24 -3.17 -20.71
N ALA A 219 18.56 -2.20 -21.31
CA ALA A 219 18.55 -1.97 -22.76
C ALA A 219 19.70 -1.07 -23.23
N ASP A 220 20.33 -0.29 -22.36
CA ASP A 220 21.42 0.61 -22.72
C ASP A 220 22.80 -0.09 -22.72
N THR A 221 23.85 0.65 -23.08
CA THR A 221 25.23 0.21 -22.81
C THR A 221 25.60 0.61 -21.39
N ALA A 222 26.07 -0.35 -20.58
CA ALA A 222 26.57 -0.05 -19.25
C ALA A 222 27.77 0.92 -19.33
N SER A 223 27.67 2.05 -18.66
CA SER A 223 28.64 3.16 -18.76
C SER A 223 29.38 3.46 -17.46
N SER A 224 29.13 2.68 -16.41
CA SER A 224 29.70 2.90 -15.07
C SER A 224 29.90 1.59 -14.32
N SER A 225 30.82 1.57 -13.35
CA SER A 225 30.87 0.52 -12.34
C SER A 225 29.79 0.75 -11.27
N VAL A 226 29.37 -0.31 -10.60
CA VAL A 226 28.51 -0.22 -9.41
C VAL A 226 29.25 0.63 -8.35
N PRO A 227 28.64 1.70 -7.81
CA PRO A 227 29.28 2.52 -6.80
C PRO A 227 29.40 1.78 -5.47
N GLU A 228 30.35 2.22 -4.64
CA GLU A 228 30.45 1.80 -3.25
C GLU A 228 29.20 2.23 -2.46
N PRO A 229 28.80 1.48 -1.42
CA PRO A 229 27.67 1.86 -0.58
C PRO A 229 27.87 3.24 0.06
N TRP A 230 26.80 4.03 0.08
CA TRP A 230 26.74 5.33 0.75
C TRP A 230 25.92 5.22 2.03
N HIS A 231 24.58 5.27 1.94
CA HIS A 231 23.69 5.03 3.09
C HIS A 231 23.55 3.55 3.40
N SER A 232 23.66 2.67 2.40
CA SER A 232 23.53 1.22 2.56
C SER A 232 24.79 0.52 3.09
N LEU A 233 25.76 1.28 3.62
CA LEU A 233 26.95 0.72 4.27
C LEU A 233 26.57 -0.14 5.48
N VAL A 234 25.50 0.26 6.18
CA VAL A 234 24.88 -0.51 7.25
C VAL A 234 23.47 -0.89 6.79
N PRO A 235 23.09 -2.19 6.84
CA PRO A 235 21.73 -2.61 6.52
C PRO A 235 20.71 -1.87 7.41
N PRO A 236 19.59 -1.39 6.84
CA PRO A 236 18.59 -0.68 7.62
C PRO A 236 17.90 -1.65 8.59
N VAL A 237 17.60 -1.16 9.80
CA VAL A 237 16.82 -1.88 10.79
C VAL A 237 15.39 -1.35 10.76
N TYR A 238 14.43 -2.25 10.63
CA TYR A 238 13.01 -1.89 10.65
C TYR A 238 12.63 -1.13 11.93
N GLN A 239 11.94 0.00 11.77
CA GLN A 239 11.50 0.86 12.85
C GLN A 239 10.01 0.61 13.11
N GLY A 240 9.70 -0.31 14.02
CA GLY A 240 8.34 -0.75 14.31
C GLY A 240 7.54 0.14 15.28
N GLU A 241 8.13 1.22 15.79
CA GLU A 241 7.43 2.16 16.69
C GLU A 241 6.72 3.25 15.86
N PRO A 242 5.40 3.42 16.01
CA PRO A 242 4.65 4.43 15.26
C PRO A 242 5.06 5.85 15.65
N GLN A 243 5.04 6.75 14.67
CA GLN A 243 5.27 8.18 14.86
C GLN A 243 4.11 9.00 14.31
N ARG A 244 4.03 10.26 14.73
CA ARG A 244 3.01 11.23 14.29
C ARG A 244 3.65 12.60 14.08
N ASP A 245 3.13 13.35 13.11
CA ASP A 245 3.46 14.76 12.91
C ASP A 245 2.83 15.67 13.98
N GLU A 246 3.19 16.95 13.95
CA GLU A 246 2.84 17.94 14.97
C GLU A 246 1.33 18.19 15.14
N ARG A 247 0.50 17.75 14.19
CA ARG A 247 -0.96 17.91 14.28
C ARG A 247 -1.60 16.93 15.25
N PHE A 248 -0.94 15.79 15.52
CA PHE A 248 -1.44 14.78 16.45
C PHE A 248 -1.09 15.14 17.89
N GLN A 249 -2.05 15.74 18.57
CA GLN A 249 -1.89 16.16 19.97
C GLN A 249 -2.31 15.06 20.93
N ASP A 250 -1.63 14.98 22.08
CA ASP A 250 -2.00 14.06 23.17
C ASP A 250 -2.11 12.60 22.69
N SER A 251 -1.09 12.12 21.97
CA SER A 251 -1.07 10.82 21.26
C SER A 251 -1.16 9.57 22.16
N PHE A 252 -1.22 9.75 23.49
CA PHE A 252 -1.44 8.68 24.47
C PHE A 252 -2.85 8.73 25.10
N ASN A 253 -3.68 9.70 24.70
CA ASN A 253 -5.01 9.88 25.26
C ASN A 253 -5.95 8.70 24.97
N ALA A 254 -6.65 8.25 26.00
CA ALA A 254 -7.64 7.19 25.95
C ALA A 254 -8.83 7.55 26.87
N GLY A 255 -9.11 8.85 26.96
CA GLY A 255 -10.13 9.47 27.83
C GLY A 255 -11.56 9.41 27.29
N VAL A 256 -11.76 8.84 26.10
CA VAL A 256 -13.07 8.61 25.50
C VAL A 256 -13.08 7.22 24.87
N ASN A 257 -14.07 6.42 25.20
CA ASN A 257 -14.37 5.14 24.56
C ASN A 257 -15.47 5.33 23.48
N PRO A 258 -15.11 5.55 22.20
CA PRO A 258 -16.06 5.71 21.11
C PRO A 258 -17.01 4.52 20.90
N GLU A 259 -16.57 3.28 21.12
CA GLU A 259 -17.44 2.11 20.97
C GLU A 259 -18.55 2.10 22.04
N ALA A 260 -18.22 2.49 23.28
CA ALA A 260 -19.22 2.57 24.36
C ALA A 260 -20.33 3.59 24.03
N PHE A 261 -20.00 4.71 23.39
CA PHE A 261 -20.99 5.67 22.90
C PHE A 261 -21.76 5.13 21.68
N LEU A 262 -21.05 4.59 20.69
CA LEU A 262 -21.65 4.10 19.44
C LEU A 262 -22.74 3.05 19.68
N TYR A 263 -22.48 2.11 20.60
CA TYR A 263 -23.39 0.99 20.85
C TYR A 263 -24.43 1.27 21.94
N ASP A 264 -24.42 2.45 22.57
CA ASP A 264 -25.43 2.82 23.55
C ASP A 264 -26.76 3.20 22.86
N PRO A 265 -27.88 2.53 23.15
CA PRO A 265 -29.16 2.82 22.50
C PRO A 265 -29.76 4.18 22.88
N ARG A 266 -29.25 4.86 23.92
CA ARG A 266 -29.73 6.19 24.34
C ARG A 266 -29.36 7.29 23.35
N PHE A 267 -28.22 7.16 22.67
CA PHE A 267 -27.71 8.21 21.81
C PHE A 267 -28.25 8.12 20.38
N SER A 268 -28.49 9.27 19.77
CA SER A 268 -29.06 9.37 18.43
C SER A 268 -28.10 8.88 17.35
N ALA A 269 -28.65 8.38 16.23
CA ALA A 269 -27.83 7.94 15.09
C ALA A 269 -26.96 9.07 14.53
N ARG A 270 -27.46 10.31 14.52
CA ARG A 270 -26.70 11.50 14.12
C ARG A 270 -25.48 11.72 15.00
N ASP A 271 -25.63 11.66 16.31
CA ASP A 271 -24.52 11.98 17.21
C ASP A 271 -23.45 10.87 17.18
N LYS A 272 -23.88 9.62 16.92
CA LYS A 272 -22.99 8.46 16.72
C LYS A 272 -22.08 8.57 15.50
N THR A 273 -22.42 9.39 14.49
CA THR A 273 -21.56 9.55 13.30
C THR A 273 -20.20 10.13 13.65
N LEU A 274 -20.13 11.01 14.65
CA LEU A 274 -18.86 11.57 15.13
C LEU A 274 -17.94 10.49 15.70
N MET A 275 -18.51 9.53 16.43
CA MET A 275 -17.75 8.39 16.95
C MET A 275 -17.35 7.41 15.83
N MET A 276 -18.19 7.23 14.80
CA MET A 276 -17.81 6.44 13.63
C MET A 276 -16.67 7.11 12.86
N TYR A 277 -16.68 8.43 12.65
CA TYR A 277 -15.56 9.15 12.02
C TYR A 277 -14.29 9.10 12.86
N TYR A 278 -14.41 9.19 14.19
CA TYR A 278 -13.27 8.96 15.08
C TYR A 278 -12.68 7.56 14.93
N LYS A 279 -13.53 6.52 14.94
CA LYS A 279 -13.09 5.14 14.76
C LYS A 279 -12.32 4.98 13.44
N ARG A 280 -12.84 5.55 12.35
CA ARG A 280 -12.22 5.53 11.03
C ARG A 280 -10.86 6.25 11.02
N ILE A 281 -10.76 7.52 11.43
CA ILE A 281 -9.46 8.22 11.41
C ILE A 281 -8.42 7.56 12.33
N ARG A 282 -8.85 6.96 13.44
CA ARG A 282 -7.98 6.17 14.33
C ARG A 282 -7.45 4.90 13.68
N GLU A 283 -8.12 4.35 12.66
CA GLU A 283 -7.62 3.18 11.92
C GLU A 283 -6.30 3.43 11.19
N LEU A 284 -5.76 4.65 11.21
CA LEU A 284 -4.35 4.91 10.89
C LEU A 284 -3.38 3.96 11.62
N ASP A 285 -3.74 3.47 12.81
CA ASP A 285 -2.99 2.47 13.57
C ASP A 285 -2.91 1.09 12.88
N VAL A 286 -3.91 0.73 12.08
CA VAL A 286 -4.01 -0.58 11.43
C VAL A 286 -2.94 -0.78 10.35
N PRO A 287 -2.74 0.11 9.35
CA PRO A 287 -1.68 -0.05 8.37
C PRO A 287 -0.28 -0.02 9.01
N GLU A 288 -0.08 0.71 10.11
CA GLU A 288 1.19 0.73 10.86
C GLU A 288 1.51 -0.61 11.52
N MET A 289 0.50 -1.29 12.03
CA MET A 289 0.64 -2.62 12.60
C MET A 289 0.76 -3.67 11.49
N MET A 290 -0.02 -3.58 10.43
CA MET A 290 0.04 -4.50 9.31
C MET A 290 1.38 -4.44 8.56
N ALA A 291 1.96 -3.25 8.41
CA ALA A 291 3.29 -3.09 7.85
C ALA A 291 4.33 -3.92 8.62
N SER A 292 4.24 -3.97 9.95
CA SER A 292 5.16 -4.78 10.76
C SER A 292 4.95 -6.29 10.58
N ILE A 293 3.74 -6.75 10.25
CA ILE A 293 3.48 -8.14 9.88
C ILE A 293 4.18 -8.45 8.55
N LEU A 294 3.95 -7.62 7.53
CA LEU A 294 4.48 -7.84 6.19
C LEU A 294 6.02 -7.83 6.17
N VAL A 295 6.64 -6.89 6.87
CA VAL A 295 8.10 -6.76 6.95
C VAL A 295 8.73 -7.93 7.70
N GLU A 296 8.22 -8.29 8.87
CA GLU A 296 8.83 -9.34 9.70
C GLU A 296 8.58 -10.75 9.14
N LEU A 297 7.43 -11.00 8.51
CA LEU A 297 7.19 -12.29 7.88
C LEU A 297 8.00 -12.46 6.60
N GLY A 298 8.22 -11.40 5.81
CA GLY A 298 9.11 -11.44 4.64
C GLY A 298 8.94 -12.70 3.79
N ASP A 299 10.02 -13.45 3.59
CA ASP A 299 10.02 -14.68 2.78
C ASP A 299 9.39 -15.92 3.48
N ASP A 300 8.94 -15.82 4.74
CA ASP A 300 8.22 -16.90 5.44
C ASP A 300 6.80 -17.11 4.89
N GLU A 301 6.29 -16.17 4.10
CA GLU A 301 4.99 -16.26 3.42
C GLU A 301 5.12 -16.08 1.91
N PRO A 302 4.26 -16.75 1.10
CA PRO A 302 4.33 -16.66 -0.34
C PRO A 302 3.87 -15.28 -0.85
N TRP A 303 4.22 -14.94 -2.08
CA TRP A 303 3.85 -13.65 -2.69
C TRP A 303 2.35 -13.33 -2.60
N ASP A 304 1.46 -14.32 -2.81
CA ASP A 304 0.02 -14.08 -2.82
C ASP A 304 -0.50 -13.63 -1.44
N PHE A 305 0.17 -14.01 -0.35
CA PHE A 305 -0.08 -13.46 0.99
C PHE A 305 0.22 -11.96 1.03
N HIS A 306 1.41 -11.58 0.56
CA HIS A 306 1.84 -10.18 0.53
C HIS A 306 0.91 -9.33 -0.32
N ALA A 307 0.52 -9.80 -1.51
CA ALA A 307 -0.38 -9.07 -2.40
C ALA A 307 -1.75 -8.82 -1.73
N GLU A 308 -2.36 -9.85 -1.12
CA GLU A 308 -3.67 -9.72 -0.47
C GLU A 308 -3.61 -8.88 0.82
N MET A 309 -2.58 -9.08 1.65
CA MET A 309 -2.39 -8.26 2.85
C MET A 309 -2.07 -6.80 2.50
N SER A 310 -1.40 -6.53 1.37
CA SER A 310 -1.19 -5.16 0.88
C SER A 310 -2.49 -4.48 0.48
N ARG A 311 -3.41 -5.24 -0.14
CA ARG A 311 -4.75 -4.74 -0.47
C ARG A 311 -5.49 -4.32 0.79
N GLN A 312 -5.51 -5.20 1.79
CA GLN A 312 -6.13 -4.87 3.08
C GLN A 312 -5.44 -3.68 3.75
N LEU A 313 -4.10 -3.65 3.79
CA LEU A 313 -3.35 -2.52 4.38
C LEU A 313 -3.77 -1.19 3.75
N TRP A 314 -3.94 -1.16 2.42
CA TRP A 314 -4.42 0.02 1.71
C TRP A 314 -5.87 0.36 2.07
N ASP A 315 -6.75 -0.63 2.16
CA ASP A 315 -8.14 -0.43 2.57
C ASP A 315 -8.23 0.26 3.94
N GLU A 316 -7.42 -0.17 4.91
CA GLU A 316 -7.37 0.45 6.24
C GLU A 316 -6.81 1.89 6.22
N ALA A 317 -5.80 2.16 5.38
CA ALA A 317 -5.31 3.52 5.18
C ALA A 317 -6.40 4.42 4.53
N ARG A 318 -7.23 3.87 3.64
CA ARG A 318 -8.40 4.60 3.11
C ARG A 318 -9.45 4.84 4.18
N HIS A 319 -9.70 3.88 5.07
CA HIS A 319 -10.65 4.06 6.15
C HIS A 319 -10.22 5.24 7.05
N ALA A 320 -8.93 5.37 7.35
CA ALA A 320 -8.40 6.56 8.03
C ALA A 320 -8.79 7.88 7.33
N MET A 321 -8.58 7.95 6.01
CA MET A 321 -8.96 9.11 5.20
C MET A 321 -10.48 9.34 5.14
N MET A 322 -11.31 8.29 5.21
CA MET A 322 -12.76 8.45 5.33
C MET A 322 -13.14 9.15 6.65
N GLY A 323 -12.44 8.86 7.74
CA GLY A 323 -12.64 9.55 9.01
C GLY A 323 -12.27 11.03 8.95
N GLU A 324 -11.14 11.35 8.32
CA GLU A 324 -10.73 12.74 8.04
C GLU A 324 -11.78 13.49 7.22
N VAL A 325 -12.19 12.93 6.08
CA VAL A 325 -13.22 13.54 5.22
C VAL A 325 -14.53 13.71 5.99
N GLY A 326 -14.89 12.73 6.83
CA GLY A 326 -16.04 12.81 7.71
C GLY A 326 -16.00 14.02 8.64
N PHE A 327 -14.92 14.21 9.39
CA PHE A 327 -14.78 15.37 10.28
C PHE A 327 -14.79 16.70 9.53
N VAL A 328 -14.05 16.79 8.42
CA VAL A 328 -13.99 18.02 7.60
C VAL A 328 -15.38 18.36 7.05
N ALA A 329 -16.14 17.36 6.59
CA ALA A 329 -17.51 17.56 6.10
C ALA A 329 -18.47 18.06 7.20
N GLN A 330 -18.20 17.71 8.47
CA GLN A 330 -18.94 18.22 9.63
C GLN A 330 -18.45 19.59 10.12
N GLY A 331 -17.44 20.19 9.45
CA GLY A 331 -16.83 21.46 9.87
C GLY A 331 -16.05 21.34 11.18
N ILE A 332 -15.53 20.15 11.48
CA ILE A 332 -14.77 19.84 12.69
C ILE A 332 -13.29 19.71 12.33
N ASP A 333 -12.46 20.42 13.09
CA ASP A 333 -11.01 20.32 13.01
C ASP A 333 -10.53 19.09 13.77
N TRP A 334 -10.25 18.01 13.03
CA TRP A 334 -9.82 16.73 13.61
C TRP A 334 -8.48 16.83 14.36
N THR A 335 -7.65 17.83 14.07
CA THR A 335 -6.34 18.01 14.72
C THR A 335 -6.44 18.40 16.21
N LYS A 336 -7.65 18.78 16.65
CA LYS A 336 -7.96 19.05 18.06
C LYS A 336 -8.42 17.80 18.82
N ILE A 337 -8.67 16.72 18.12
CA ILE A 337 -9.11 15.44 18.68
C ILE A 337 -7.87 14.58 18.93
N PRO A 338 -7.69 14.02 20.14
CA PRO A 338 -6.60 13.10 20.41
C PRO A 338 -6.76 11.78 19.64
N ILE A 339 -6.14 11.70 18.46
CA ILE A 339 -6.00 10.46 17.69
C ILE A 339 -4.72 9.77 18.16
N ASN A 340 -4.86 8.80 19.07
CA ASN A 340 -3.72 8.13 19.68
C ASN A 340 -3.08 7.08 18.73
N PHE A 341 -1.87 6.63 19.06
CA PHE A 341 -1.17 5.54 18.34
C PHE A 341 -1.00 4.26 19.16
N THR A 342 -1.64 4.22 20.33
CA THR A 342 -1.25 3.29 21.39
C THR A 342 -1.55 1.84 21.01
N TRP A 343 -2.54 1.60 20.13
CA TRP A 343 -2.85 0.26 19.67
C TRP A 343 -1.74 -0.31 18.79
N SER A 344 -1.30 0.41 17.76
CA SER A 344 -0.24 -0.06 16.86
C SER A 344 1.10 -0.19 17.60
N ARG A 345 1.42 0.78 18.48
CA ARG A 345 2.61 0.73 19.35
C ARG A 345 2.62 -0.50 20.24
N ASN A 346 1.53 -0.74 20.97
CA ASN A 346 1.49 -1.82 21.96
C ASN A 346 1.55 -3.19 21.26
N LEU A 347 0.88 -3.36 20.11
CA LEU A 347 0.99 -4.59 19.33
C LEU A 347 2.40 -4.79 18.77
N ASN A 348 3.01 -3.77 18.17
CA ASN A 348 4.33 -3.88 17.55
C ASN A 348 5.44 -4.17 18.59
N THR A 349 5.29 -3.68 19.82
CA THR A 349 6.31 -3.82 20.88
C THR A 349 6.12 -5.03 21.78
N GLN A 350 4.91 -5.59 21.87
CA GLN A 350 4.59 -6.68 22.81
C GLN A 350 4.32 -8.03 22.13
N LEU A 351 4.03 -8.05 20.83
CA LEU A 351 3.68 -9.25 20.08
C LEU A 351 4.61 -9.46 18.89
N ASN A 352 4.85 -10.72 18.52
CA ASN A 352 5.49 -11.05 17.24
C ASN A 352 4.50 -10.96 16.07
N ALA A 353 5.01 -10.94 14.82
CA ALA A 353 4.18 -10.82 13.62
C ALA A 353 3.03 -11.83 13.50
N ARG A 354 3.20 -13.08 13.95
CA ARG A 354 2.14 -14.12 13.88
C ARG A 354 1.04 -13.87 14.91
N GLU A 355 1.42 -13.42 16.09
CA GLU A 355 0.48 -13.02 17.13
C GLU A 355 -0.32 -11.79 16.69
N ARG A 356 0.33 -10.79 16.09
CA ARG A 356 -0.33 -9.61 15.52
C ARG A 356 -1.33 -9.96 14.42
N HIS A 357 -0.98 -10.86 13.50
CA HIS A 357 -1.92 -11.37 12.49
C HIS A 357 -3.11 -12.12 13.13
N GLY A 358 -2.89 -12.84 14.24
CA GLY A 358 -3.97 -13.45 15.00
C GLY A 358 -4.92 -12.44 15.65
N VAL A 359 -4.39 -11.33 16.20
CA VAL A 359 -5.21 -10.24 16.73
C VAL A 359 -6.03 -9.59 15.62
N LEU A 360 -5.41 -9.31 14.47
CA LEU A 360 -6.08 -8.74 13.30
C LEU A 360 -7.29 -9.60 12.88
N PHE A 361 -7.07 -10.90 12.63
CA PHE A 361 -8.14 -11.81 12.23
C PHE A 361 -9.25 -11.95 13.28
N PHE A 362 -8.89 -11.95 14.58
CA PHE A 362 -9.88 -11.99 15.66
C PHE A 362 -10.82 -10.80 15.61
N ILE A 363 -10.28 -9.59 15.41
CA ILE A 363 -11.06 -8.35 15.31
C ILE A 363 -11.97 -8.40 14.08
N GLU A 364 -11.44 -8.67 12.89
CA GLU A 364 -12.23 -8.78 11.64
C GLU A 364 -13.40 -9.74 11.77
N GLN A 365 -13.16 -10.92 12.36
CA GLN A 365 -14.20 -11.92 12.53
C GLN A 365 -15.26 -11.48 13.56
N GLY A 366 -14.87 -10.69 14.56
CA GLY A 366 -15.75 -10.07 15.56
C GLY A 366 -16.67 -8.98 15.00
N LEU A 367 -16.33 -8.41 13.83
CA LEU A 367 -17.10 -7.35 13.17
C LEU A 367 -18.24 -7.88 12.27
N MET A 368 -18.23 -9.17 11.95
CA MET A 368 -19.20 -9.82 11.05
C MET A 368 -20.61 -10.10 11.62
N PRO A 369 -20.85 -10.26 12.93
CA PRO A 369 -22.19 -10.38 13.49
C PRO A 369 -23.07 -9.16 13.17
N LYS A 370 -24.40 -9.31 13.33
CA LYS A 370 -25.36 -8.21 13.08
C LYS A 370 -25.10 -6.95 13.92
N THR A 371 -24.46 -7.13 15.07
CA THR A 371 -24.10 -6.05 16.00
C THR A 371 -22.76 -5.38 15.66
N GLY A 372 -22.06 -5.82 14.60
CA GLY A 372 -20.83 -5.20 14.10
C GLY A 372 -21.11 -4.27 12.92
N LYS A 373 -20.41 -4.46 11.79
CA LYS A 373 -20.43 -3.53 10.64
C LYS A 373 -21.82 -3.26 10.06
N ARG A 374 -22.70 -4.26 10.09
CA ARG A 374 -24.11 -4.07 9.71
C ARG A 374 -24.80 -2.99 10.57
N TYR A 375 -24.57 -3.00 11.88
CA TYR A 375 -25.15 -2.00 12.77
C TYR A 375 -24.58 -0.62 12.48
N GLU A 376 -23.26 -0.50 12.27
CA GLU A 376 -22.61 0.76 11.92
C GLU A 376 -23.20 1.34 10.61
N TRP A 377 -23.45 0.50 9.61
CA TRP A 377 -24.17 0.88 8.39
C TRP A 377 -25.61 1.32 8.64
N GLU A 378 -26.39 0.58 9.44
CA GLU A 378 -27.77 0.96 9.81
C GLU A 378 -27.79 2.34 10.52
N VAL A 379 -26.86 2.57 11.46
CA VAL A 379 -26.67 3.88 12.11
C VAL A 379 -26.31 4.97 11.10
N GLY A 380 -25.38 4.69 10.18
CA GLY A 380 -25.01 5.62 9.10
C GLY A 380 -26.20 6.02 8.24
N MET A 381 -27.03 5.06 7.83
CA MET A 381 -28.26 5.30 7.06
C MET A 381 -29.30 6.13 7.84
N GLU A 382 -29.47 5.86 9.14
CA GLU A 382 -30.44 6.54 9.99
C GLU A 382 -30.00 7.94 10.43
N SER A 383 -28.70 8.23 10.41
CA SER A 383 -28.11 9.46 10.91
C SER A 383 -28.54 10.74 10.17
N GLY A 384 -28.95 10.59 8.90
CA GLY A 384 -29.17 11.72 7.99
C GLY A 384 -27.89 12.28 7.37
N ASP A 385 -26.71 11.71 7.68
CA ASP A 385 -25.43 12.03 7.09
C ASP A 385 -25.14 11.11 5.89
N PRO A 386 -25.16 11.62 4.64
CA PRO A 386 -24.96 10.80 3.46
C PRO A 386 -23.54 10.21 3.37
N LEU A 387 -22.52 10.88 3.92
CA LEU A 387 -21.15 10.35 3.90
C LEU A 387 -21.00 9.23 4.92
N SER A 388 -21.59 9.37 6.10
CA SER A 388 -21.57 8.31 7.11
C SER A 388 -22.14 7.02 6.55
N GLY A 389 -23.30 7.11 5.92
CA GLY A 389 -23.92 5.99 5.23
C GLY A 389 -23.06 5.33 4.14
N LEU A 390 -22.51 6.17 3.25
CA LEU A 390 -21.67 5.72 2.14
C LEU A 390 -20.39 5.02 2.63
N PHE A 391 -19.70 5.63 3.59
CA PHE A 391 -18.43 5.10 4.10
C PHE A 391 -18.65 3.76 4.80
N GLN A 392 -19.70 3.62 5.61
CA GLN A 392 -20.00 2.35 6.29
C GLN A 392 -20.38 1.22 5.32
N ASP A 393 -20.98 1.54 4.17
CA ASP A 393 -21.30 0.54 3.15
C ASP A 393 -20.03 -0.04 2.51
N PHE A 394 -19.10 0.83 2.09
CA PHE A 394 -17.81 0.40 1.52
C PHE A 394 -16.90 -0.25 2.54
N ASP A 395 -16.78 0.32 3.73
CA ASP A 395 -16.02 -0.26 4.84
C ASP A 395 -16.55 -1.65 5.21
N TRP A 396 -17.88 -1.86 5.26
CA TRP A 396 -18.41 -3.21 5.47
C TRP A 396 -18.04 -4.17 4.34
N ALA A 397 -18.08 -3.73 3.08
CA ALA A 397 -17.66 -4.56 1.96
C ALA A 397 -16.18 -4.95 2.04
N ASP A 398 -15.31 -4.02 2.43
CA ASP A 398 -13.87 -4.25 2.61
C ASP A 398 -13.62 -5.23 3.77
N GLU A 399 -14.32 -5.10 4.89
CA GLU A 399 -14.17 -5.98 6.06
C GLU A 399 -14.62 -7.43 5.80
N VAL A 400 -15.57 -7.61 4.87
CA VAL A 400 -15.93 -8.94 4.37
C VAL A 400 -14.76 -9.55 3.58
N LEU A 401 -14.02 -8.75 2.81
CA LEU A 401 -12.81 -9.18 2.13
C LEU A 401 -11.69 -9.47 3.15
N HIS A 402 -11.47 -8.62 4.14
CA HIS A 402 -10.45 -8.79 5.18
C HIS A 402 -10.63 -10.13 5.91
N ALA A 403 -11.85 -10.42 6.37
CA ALA A 403 -12.17 -11.70 6.99
C ALA A 403 -11.93 -12.92 6.06
N GLN A 404 -12.03 -12.76 4.74
CA GLN A 404 -11.69 -13.82 3.78
C GLN A 404 -10.17 -13.99 3.61
N ILE A 405 -9.42 -12.88 3.61
CA ILE A 405 -7.95 -12.88 3.60
C ILE A 405 -7.43 -13.61 4.84
N GLY A 406 -7.89 -13.26 6.04
CA GLY A 406 -7.51 -13.95 7.27
C GLY A 406 -7.91 -15.44 7.27
N ARG A 407 -9.09 -15.80 6.74
CA ARG A 407 -9.48 -17.21 6.56
C ARG A 407 -8.54 -17.98 5.63
N ARG A 408 -7.93 -17.32 4.65
CA ARG A 408 -7.01 -17.94 3.69
C ARG A 408 -5.61 -18.10 4.29
N TRP A 409 -5.12 -17.10 5.01
CA TRP A 409 -3.70 -17.02 5.37
C TRP A 409 -3.40 -17.32 6.83
N TYR A 410 -4.39 -17.15 7.72
CA TYR A 410 -4.23 -17.39 9.14
C TYR A 410 -4.83 -18.73 9.57
N VAL A 411 -6.11 -18.97 9.24
CA VAL A 411 -6.87 -20.14 9.74
C VAL A 411 -6.24 -21.50 9.39
N PRO A 412 -5.64 -21.74 8.19
CA PRO A 412 -5.07 -23.05 7.87
C PRO A 412 -3.90 -23.49 8.75
N LYS A 413 -3.37 -22.60 9.60
CA LYS A 413 -2.33 -22.90 10.58
C LYS A 413 -2.88 -23.55 11.87
N PHE A 414 -4.21 -23.67 12.00
CA PHE A 414 -4.91 -24.20 13.17
C PHE A 414 -5.80 -25.38 12.77
N ALA A 415 -6.23 -26.19 13.74
CA ALA A 415 -7.10 -27.34 13.46
C ALA A 415 -8.56 -26.91 13.17
N SER A 416 -8.97 -25.71 13.60
CA SER A 416 -10.31 -25.19 13.37
C SER A 416 -10.37 -23.66 13.44
N LEU A 417 -11.45 -23.08 12.91
CA LEU A 417 -11.75 -21.65 13.05
C LEU A 417 -11.82 -21.21 14.52
N ASN A 418 -12.44 -22.03 15.38
CA ASN A 418 -12.58 -21.69 16.80
C ASN A 418 -11.21 -21.62 17.50
N GLU A 419 -10.30 -22.55 17.17
CA GLU A 419 -8.94 -22.53 17.72
C GLU A 419 -8.15 -21.30 17.26
N ALA A 420 -8.31 -20.92 15.99
CA ALA A 420 -7.71 -19.71 15.44
C ALA A 420 -8.21 -18.45 16.17
N LEU A 421 -9.52 -18.36 16.43
CA LEU A 421 -10.11 -17.24 17.18
C LEU A 421 -9.67 -17.21 18.65
N ASP A 422 -9.64 -18.37 19.31
CA ASP A 422 -9.15 -18.49 20.68
C ASP A 422 -7.67 -18.07 20.79
N TYR A 423 -6.86 -18.37 19.78
CA TYR A 423 -5.47 -17.92 19.75
C TYR A 423 -5.37 -16.40 19.60
N GLY A 424 -6.13 -15.80 18.66
CA GLY A 424 -6.17 -14.36 18.47
C GLY A 424 -6.58 -13.59 19.73
N ASP A 425 -7.64 -14.03 20.40
CA ASP A 425 -8.10 -13.42 21.66
C ASP A 425 -7.05 -13.53 22.78
N LYS A 426 -6.39 -14.69 22.89
CA LYS A 426 -5.28 -14.87 23.84
C LYS A 426 -4.11 -13.95 23.55
N CYS A 427 -3.78 -13.73 22.27
CA CYS A 427 -2.72 -12.81 21.88
C CYS A 427 -3.08 -11.37 22.25
N TRP A 428 -4.30 -10.94 21.94
CA TRP A 428 -4.74 -9.59 22.30
C TRP A 428 -4.78 -9.38 23.81
N SER A 429 -5.15 -10.41 24.58
CA SER A 429 -5.16 -10.36 26.04
C SER A 429 -3.76 -10.24 26.69
N LYS A 430 -2.67 -10.50 25.95
CA LYS A 430 -1.30 -10.24 26.43
C LYS A 430 -0.95 -8.76 26.42
N VAL A 431 -1.65 -7.96 25.61
CA VAL A 431 -1.32 -6.57 25.33
C VAL A 431 -1.82 -5.71 26.49
N LEU A 432 -0.89 -5.08 27.20
CA LEU A 432 -1.22 -4.17 28.29
C LEU A 432 -1.56 -2.78 27.72
N SER A 433 -2.69 -2.20 28.13
CA SER A 433 -3.15 -0.87 27.67
C SER A 433 -2.27 0.27 28.17
N HIS A 434 -1.48 0.04 29.24
CA HIS A 434 -0.61 1.02 29.90
C HIS A 434 -1.30 2.34 30.31
N TRP A 435 -2.63 2.40 30.36
CA TRP A 435 -3.42 3.61 30.65
C TRP A 435 -2.89 4.38 31.88
N ARG A 436 -2.87 3.74 33.06
CA ARG A 436 -2.38 4.38 34.30
C ARG A 436 -0.90 4.75 34.20
N ALA A 437 -0.10 3.93 33.53
CA ALA A 437 1.33 4.18 33.38
C ALA A 437 1.60 5.42 32.52
N TYR A 438 0.81 5.66 31.47
CA TYR A 438 0.94 6.87 30.65
C TYR A 438 0.58 8.13 31.44
N GLN A 439 -0.46 8.06 32.29
CA GLN A 439 -0.82 9.15 33.20
C GLN A 439 0.28 9.41 34.25
N GLU A 440 0.78 8.37 34.91
CA GLU A 440 1.85 8.46 35.92
C GLU A 440 3.17 9.00 35.35
N GLN A 441 3.46 8.71 34.07
CA GLN A 441 4.62 9.24 33.35
C GLN A 441 4.43 10.67 32.85
N GLY A 442 3.22 11.24 32.99
CA GLY A 442 2.90 12.57 32.49
C GLY A 442 2.82 12.66 30.97
N LEU A 443 2.60 11.54 30.27
CA LEU A 443 2.44 11.50 28.81
C LEU A 443 1.07 11.99 28.34
N THR A 444 0.07 11.92 29.22
CA THR A 444 -1.31 12.34 28.97
C THR A 444 -2.06 12.49 30.29
N GLU A 445 -3.06 13.36 30.33
CA GLU A 445 -4.03 13.43 31.43
C GLU A 445 -5.29 12.60 31.14
N HIS A 446 -5.34 11.94 29.97
CA HIS A 446 -6.53 11.27 29.44
C HIS A 446 -7.78 12.16 29.48
N ARG A 447 -7.63 13.43 29.07
CA ARG A 447 -8.74 14.38 29.05
C ARG A 447 -9.92 13.85 28.23
N ASN A 448 -11.13 14.07 28.72
CA ASN A 448 -12.34 13.81 27.94
C ASN A 448 -12.52 14.91 26.89
N TRP A 449 -12.25 14.57 25.63
CA TRP A 449 -12.32 15.50 24.49
C TRP A 449 -13.73 15.57 23.86
N TRP A 450 -14.63 14.66 24.20
CA TRP A 450 -15.94 14.52 23.55
C TRP A 450 -16.83 15.77 23.66
N PRO A 451 -16.99 16.41 24.83
CA PRO A 451 -17.89 17.57 24.97
C PRO A 451 -17.54 18.71 24.00
N GLU A 452 -16.26 18.98 23.78
CA GLU A 452 -15.79 20.05 22.88
C GLU A 452 -16.18 19.76 21.42
N VAL A 453 -15.97 18.52 20.97
CA VAL A 453 -16.31 18.06 19.62
C VAL A 453 -17.82 18.07 19.41
N TYR A 454 -18.58 17.53 20.36
CA TYR A 454 -20.04 17.43 20.25
C TYR A 454 -20.71 18.80 20.27
N GLN A 455 -20.24 19.75 21.10
CA GLN A 455 -20.73 21.13 21.09
C GLN A 455 -20.46 21.82 19.76
N THR A 456 -19.26 21.65 19.20
CA THR A 456 -18.91 22.20 17.90
C THR A 456 -19.81 21.64 16.80
N ALA A 457 -20.02 20.33 16.79
CA ALA A 457 -20.90 19.67 15.84
C ALA A 457 -22.35 20.17 15.95
N CYS A 458 -22.89 20.24 17.17
CA CYS A 458 -24.25 20.75 17.41
C CYS A 458 -24.42 22.21 16.96
N ALA A 459 -23.40 23.06 17.20
CA ALA A 459 -23.40 24.43 16.72
C ALA A 459 -23.43 24.49 15.18
N ASN A 460 -22.62 23.66 14.50
CA ASN A 460 -22.60 23.57 13.04
C ASN A 460 -23.94 23.04 12.48
N TRP A 461 -24.60 22.12 13.19
CA TRP A 461 -25.92 21.59 12.82
C TRP A 461 -27.09 22.53 13.16
N GLY A 462 -26.85 23.60 13.92
CA GLY A 462 -27.90 24.52 14.38
C GLY A 462 -28.87 23.89 15.38
N VAL A 463 -28.39 22.97 16.23
CA VAL A 463 -29.20 22.25 17.23
C VAL A 463 -28.67 22.45 18.64
N THR A 464 -29.55 22.30 19.63
CA THR A 464 -29.14 22.25 21.04
C THR A 464 -28.52 20.87 21.35
N PRO A 465 -27.35 20.81 22.00
CA PRO A 465 -26.77 19.54 22.43
C PRO A 465 -27.71 18.76 23.34
N ASP A 466 -27.80 17.45 23.14
CA ASP A 466 -28.47 16.56 24.10
C ASP A 466 -27.67 16.55 25.42
N PRO A 467 -28.27 16.89 26.57
CA PRO A 467 -27.59 16.88 27.86
C PRO A 467 -26.98 15.52 28.23
N GLU A 468 -27.61 14.40 27.86
CA GLU A 468 -27.08 13.07 28.18
C GLU A 468 -25.87 12.73 27.30
N ALA A 469 -25.96 13.02 25.99
CA ALA A 469 -24.83 12.82 25.08
C ALA A 469 -23.66 13.73 25.46
N LEU A 470 -23.92 14.99 25.80
CA LEU A 470 -22.88 15.95 26.19
C LEU A 470 -22.14 15.53 27.47
N ALA A 471 -22.80 14.82 28.38
CA ALA A 471 -22.24 14.37 29.65
C ALA A 471 -21.45 13.06 29.55
N PHE A 472 -21.29 12.47 28.35
CA PHE A 472 -20.58 11.22 28.17
C PHE A 472 -19.10 11.31 28.58
N ASP A 473 -18.64 10.39 29.42
CA ASP A 473 -17.31 10.39 30.06
C ASP A 473 -16.67 8.99 30.21
N THR A 474 -17.19 7.98 29.51
CA THR A 474 -16.64 6.62 29.59
C THR A 474 -15.26 6.55 28.90
N THR A 475 -14.28 5.94 29.56
CA THR A 475 -12.87 5.85 29.11
C THR A 475 -12.47 4.40 28.78
N TYR A 476 -11.24 4.22 28.28
CA TYR A 476 -10.63 2.90 28.09
C TYR A 476 -9.89 2.35 29.32
N GLU A 477 -10.01 2.98 30.50
CA GLU A 477 -9.22 2.58 31.68
C GLU A 477 -9.42 1.08 32.02
N GLU A 478 -10.67 0.63 31.98
CA GLU A 478 -11.07 -0.73 32.40
C GLU A 478 -11.55 -1.59 31.23
N SER A 479 -11.48 -1.12 29.98
CA SER A 479 -12.06 -1.81 28.82
C SER A 479 -11.19 -1.76 27.57
N ARG A 480 -11.32 -2.80 26.73
CA ARG A 480 -10.78 -2.84 25.36
C ARG A 480 -11.74 -2.20 24.36
N ALA A 481 -11.27 -2.00 23.12
CA ALA A 481 -12.09 -1.55 21.99
C ALA A 481 -13.22 -2.52 21.61
N ASP A 482 -13.13 -3.81 21.97
CA ASP A 482 -14.23 -4.78 21.83
C ASP A 482 -15.19 -4.79 23.04
N LEU A 483 -15.11 -3.77 23.91
CA LEU A 483 -15.91 -3.59 25.12
C LEU A 483 -15.73 -4.67 26.19
N ARG A 484 -14.71 -5.53 26.04
CA ARG A 484 -14.38 -6.51 27.07
C ARG A 484 -13.64 -5.82 28.23
N GLU A 485 -14.08 -6.11 29.45
CA GLU A 485 -13.39 -5.67 30.67
C GLU A 485 -11.98 -6.25 30.75
N LEU A 486 -11.01 -5.38 31.08
CA LEU A 486 -9.65 -5.78 31.42
C LEU A 486 -9.68 -6.43 32.81
N LYS A 487 -9.33 -7.72 32.88
CA LYS A 487 -9.34 -8.49 34.13
C LYS A 487 -8.12 -8.25 34.99
#